data_AF-A0A8J5NA57-F1
#
_entry.id   AF-A0A8J5NA57-F1
#
_cell.length_a   1.000
_cell.length_b   1.000
_cell.length_c   1.000
_cell.angle_alpha   90.00
_cell.angle_beta   90.00
_cell.angle_gamma   90.00
#
_symmetry.space_group_name_H-M   'P 1'
#
loop_
_entity.id
_entity.type
_entity.pdbx_description
1 polymer ?
#
loop_
_entity_poly.entity_id
_entity_poly.type
_entity_poly.pdbx_seq_one_letter_code
_entity_poly.pdbx_strand_id
1 'polypeptide(L)'
;MPTAGAMTLMFIGVILFAIILFVTCFKRQVGRMKDRSRRDPHIPGSEAKKALRREIERRLDRVAEIYYEPKLLTLEIDNRANSDLPPYYFRMKAVDNMKYLEQELSSLEGVGVRGSRESIRAFLMNLTNPGSVLAVVEPRIIHELCDYYDHARYHPMQFTVAQFTPYHSLLLRILHW
;
A
#
# COMPACT_ATOMS: atom_id res chain seq x y z
N MET A 1 -36.79 8.08 56.65
CA MET A 1 -36.12 9.00 55.70
C MET A 1 -34.76 8.39 55.39
N PRO A 2 -34.39 8.20 54.11
CA PRO A 2 -33.07 7.69 53.78
C PRO A 2 -32.01 8.66 54.32
N THR A 3 -31.00 8.12 55.01
CA THR A 3 -29.91 8.92 55.58
C THR A 3 -29.13 9.58 54.44
N ALA A 4 -28.60 10.79 54.67
CA ALA A 4 -27.93 11.57 53.62
C ALA A 4 -26.82 10.78 52.88
N GLY A 5 -26.15 9.85 53.57
CA GLY A 5 -25.17 8.95 52.97
C GLY A 5 -25.73 7.88 52.01
N ALA A 6 -26.95 7.39 52.25
CA ALA A 6 -27.60 6.47 51.30
C ALA A 6 -28.00 7.21 50.02
N MET A 7 -28.46 8.47 50.15
CA MET A 7 -28.82 9.30 49.01
C MET A 7 -27.61 9.60 48.12
N THR A 8 -26.45 9.95 48.71
CA THR A 8 -25.24 10.24 47.92
C THR A 8 -24.73 9.01 47.16
N LEU A 9 -24.77 7.82 47.76
CA LEU A 9 -24.36 6.59 47.09
C LEU A 9 -25.29 6.23 45.92
N MET A 10 -26.59 6.48 46.04
CA MET A 10 -27.52 6.28 44.93
C MET A 10 -27.24 7.25 43.77
N PHE A 11 -26.96 8.52 44.05
CA PHE A 11 -26.59 9.49 43.01
C PHE A 11 -25.29 9.10 42.30
N ILE A 12 -24.27 8.69 43.05
CA ILE A 12 -22.99 8.24 42.48
C ILE A 12 -23.20 6.99 41.60
N GLY A 13 -24.00 6.03 42.06
CA GLY A 13 -24.31 4.81 41.30
C GLY A 13 -25.05 5.12 39.98
N VAL A 14 -26.01 6.03 40.00
CA VAL A 14 -26.75 6.45 38.81
C VAL A 14 -25.84 7.18 37.81
N ILE A 15 -24.96 8.06 38.30
CA ILE A 15 -23.99 8.77 37.46
C ILE A 15 -23.00 7.78 36.82
N LEU A 16 -22.47 6.84 37.60
CA LEU A 16 -21.54 5.83 37.10
C LEU A 16 -22.20 4.95 36.03
N PHE A 17 -23.44 4.51 36.28
CA PHE A 17 -24.21 3.71 35.33
C PHE A 17 -24.50 4.48 34.04
N ALA A 18 -24.87 5.76 34.13
CA ALA A 18 -25.09 6.63 32.98
C ALA A 18 -23.82 6.81 32.14
N ILE A 19 -22.66 6.98 32.77
CA ILE A 19 -21.36 7.08 32.08
C ILE A 19 -21.02 5.78 31.36
N ILE A 20 -21.21 4.62 32.00
CA ILE A 20 -20.95 3.31 31.40
C ILE A 20 -21.85 3.09 30.18
N LEU A 21 -23.14 3.43 30.30
CA LEU A 21 -24.07 3.34 29.18
C LEU A 21 -23.70 4.31 28.06
N PHE A 22 -23.31 5.55 28.39
CA PHE A 22 -22.88 6.53 27.39
C PHE A 22 -21.66 6.02 26.61
N VAL A 23 -20.60 5.57 27.29
CA VAL A 23 -19.39 5.06 26.62
C VAL A 23 -19.70 3.83 25.76
N THR A 24 -20.49 2.88 26.27
CA THR A 24 -20.78 1.63 25.56
C THR A 24 -21.70 1.88 24.37
N CYS A 25 -22.78 2.64 24.55
CA CYS A 25 -23.70 3.00 23.48
C CYS A 25 -23.03 3.88 22.44
N PHE A 26 -22.22 4.86 22.85
CA PHE A 26 -21.50 5.74 21.94
C PHE A 26 -20.47 4.96 21.12
N LYS A 27 -19.63 4.12 21.75
CA LYS A 27 -18.70 3.24 21.00
C LYS A 27 -19.42 2.35 19.99
N ARG A 28 -20.56 1.78 20.39
CA ARG A 28 -21.36 0.89 19.52
C ARG A 28 -22.15 1.64 18.45
N GLN A 29 -22.49 2.91 18.66
CA GLN A 29 -23.11 3.77 17.65
C GLN A 29 -22.07 4.29 16.66
N VAL A 30 -20.93 4.79 17.15
CA VAL A 30 -19.81 5.24 16.32
C VAL A 30 -19.25 4.11 15.45
N GLY A 31 -19.11 2.90 16.00
CA GLY A 31 -18.72 1.72 15.21
C GLY A 31 -19.67 1.44 14.05
N ARG A 32 -20.99 1.44 14.31
CA ARG A 32 -22.01 1.25 13.26
C ARG A 32 -22.04 2.39 12.25
N MET A 33 -21.77 3.62 12.65
CA MET A 33 -21.68 4.76 11.74
C MET A 33 -20.42 4.68 10.89
N LYS A 34 -19.28 4.23 11.45
CA LYS A 34 -18.05 3.97 10.69
C LYS A 34 -18.24 2.85 9.67
N ASP A 35 -18.95 1.77 10.04
CA ASP A 35 -19.28 0.67 9.13
C ASP A 35 -20.31 1.08 8.04
N ARG A 36 -21.20 2.04 8.33
CA ARG A 36 -22.13 2.60 7.34
C ARG A 36 -21.52 3.71 6.48
N SER A 37 -20.55 4.46 6.99
CA SER A 37 -19.88 5.57 6.30
C SER A 37 -18.85 5.07 5.29
N ARG A 38 -18.27 3.88 5.49
CA ARG A 38 -17.44 3.18 4.47
C ARG A 38 -18.23 2.71 3.24
N ARG A 39 -19.50 3.11 3.09
CA ARG A 39 -20.29 2.82 1.90
C ARG A 39 -20.05 3.88 0.84
N ASP A 40 -18.86 3.84 0.25
CA ASP A 40 -18.64 4.47 -1.04
C ASP A 40 -19.67 3.91 -2.05
N PRO A 41 -20.19 4.69 -3.00
CA PRO A 41 -21.14 4.20 -4.02
C PRO A 41 -20.61 3.01 -4.84
N HIS A 42 -19.30 2.75 -4.77
CA HIS A 42 -18.60 1.67 -5.46
C HIS A 42 -18.26 0.46 -4.59
N ILE A 43 -19.04 0.16 -3.54
CA ILE A 43 -18.80 -1.09 -2.78
C ILE A 43 -18.97 -2.30 -3.72
N PRO A 44 -17.92 -3.13 -3.87
CA PRO A 44 -18.01 -4.34 -4.68
C PRO A 44 -19.08 -5.27 -4.09
N GLY A 45 -20.09 -5.59 -4.91
CA GLY A 45 -21.20 -6.45 -4.50
C GLY A 45 -22.34 -5.74 -3.74
N SER A 46 -22.49 -4.41 -3.88
CA SER A 46 -23.64 -3.67 -3.32
C SER A 46 -25.00 -4.29 -3.69
N GLU A 47 -25.18 -4.62 -4.98
CA GLU A 47 -26.42 -5.17 -5.53
C GLU A 47 -26.51 -6.70 -5.41
N ALA A 48 -25.52 -7.35 -4.79
CA ALA A 48 -25.45 -8.80 -4.68
C ALA A 48 -26.20 -9.32 -3.44
N LYS A 49 -26.75 -10.54 -3.53
CA LYS A 49 -27.33 -11.24 -2.37
C LYS A 49 -26.29 -11.33 -1.24
N LYS A 50 -26.71 -11.21 0.02
CA LYS A 50 -25.84 -11.15 1.21
C LYS A 50 -24.75 -12.25 1.25
N ALA A 51 -25.09 -13.47 0.85
CA ALA A 51 -24.12 -14.59 0.80
C ALA A 51 -23.03 -14.34 -0.25
N LEU A 52 -23.41 -13.87 -1.44
CA LEU A 52 -22.47 -13.55 -2.52
C LEU A 52 -21.61 -12.33 -2.17
N ARG A 53 -22.19 -11.29 -1.57
CA ARG A 53 -21.45 -10.13 -1.08
C ARG A 53 -20.36 -10.53 -0.08
N ARG A 54 -20.67 -11.39 0.89
CA ARG A 54 -19.68 -11.90 1.86
C ARG A 54 -18.54 -12.65 1.17
N GLU A 55 -18.86 -13.44 0.15
CA GLU A 55 -17.84 -14.17 -0.60
C GLU A 55 -16.96 -13.22 -1.44
N ILE A 56 -17.54 -12.16 -2.03
CA ILE A 56 -16.79 -11.11 -2.73
C ILE A 56 -15.84 -10.40 -1.76
N GLU A 57 -16.34 -9.95 -0.61
CA GLU A 57 -15.53 -9.31 0.45
C GLU A 57 -14.40 -10.24 0.90
N ARG A 58 -14.70 -11.53 1.20
CA ARG A 58 -13.70 -12.53 1.60
C ARG A 58 -12.61 -12.74 0.55
N ARG A 59 -12.96 -12.73 -0.74
CA ARG A 59 -11.99 -12.88 -1.83
C ARG A 59 -11.14 -11.64 -2.02
N LEU A 60 -11.73 -10.45 -1.90
CA LEU A 60 -10.98 -9.19 -1.95
C LEU A 60 -10.00 -9.08 -0.78
N ASP A 61 -10.40 -9.49 0.41
CA ASP A 61 -9.50 -9.57 1.57
C ASP A 61 -8.31 -10.51 1.28
N ARG A 62 -8.56 -11.65 0.62
CA ARG A 62 -7.49 -12.57 0.19
C ARG A 62 -6.59 -11.97 -0.90
N VAL A 63 -7.10 -11.12 -1.79
CA VAL A 63 -6.28 -10.43 -2.80
C VAL A 63 -5.24 -9.53 -2.15
N ALA A 64 -5.57 -8.87 -1.03
CA ALA A 64 -4.62 -8.06 -0.27
C ALA A 64 -3.47 -8.88 0.35
N GLU A 65 -3.61 -10.21 0.42
CA GLU A 65 -2.56 -11.13 0.89
C GLU A 65 -1.68 -11.67 -0.25
N ILE A 66 -2.05 -11.42 -1.52
CA ILE A 66 -1.25 -11.85 -2.67
C ILE A 66 -0.05 -10.91 -2.82
N TYR A 67 1.14 -11.44 -2.53
CA TYR A 67 2.40 -10.72 -2.63
C TYR A 67 3.21 -10.98 -3.89
N TYR A 68 2.85 -12.02 -4.63
CA TYR A 68 3.58 -12.40 -5.83
C TYR A 68 3.28 -11.43 -6.97
N GLU A 69 4.32 -10.78 -7.47
CA GLU A 69 4.25 -9.92 -8.65
C GLU A 69 4.81 -10.68 -9.86
N PRO A 70 4.02 -10.97 -10.90
CA PRO A 70 4.51 -11.66 -12.09
C PRO A 70 5.45 -10.77 -12.91
N LYS A 71 6.37 -11.38 -13.66
CA LYS A 71 7.16 -10.65 -14.68
C LYS A 71 6.23 -10.31 -15.85
N LEU A 72 6.21 -9.05 -16.26
CA LEU A 72 5.24 -8.57 -17.25
C LEU A 72 5.74 -8.74 -18.69
N LEU A 73 7.03 -8.49 -18.94
CA LEU A 73 7.65 -8.66 -20.26
C LEU A 73 8.25 -10.05 -20.42
N THR A 74 7.84 -10.74 -21.48
CA THR A 74 8.51 -11.94 -21.99
C THR A 74 9.64 -11.57 -22.94
N LEU A 75 10.67 -12.43 -23.06
CA LEU A 75 11.81 -12.20 -23.97
C LEU A 75 11.38 -11.90 -25.42
N GLU A 76 10.25 -12.46 -25.86
CA GLU A 76 9.73 -12.26 -27.21
C GLU A 76 9.26 -10.82 -27.49
N ILE A 77 8.80 -10.10 -26.45
CA ILE A 77 8.30 -8.73 -26.57
C ILE A 77 9.47 -7.74 -26.53
N ASP A 78 10.48 -7.97 -25.69
CA ASP A 78 11.69 -7.14 -25.64
C ASP A 78 12.43 -7.11 -26.99
N ASN A 79 12.44 -8.23 -27.73
CA ASN A 79 13.10 -8.33 -29.03
C ASN A 79 12.36 -7.59 -30.17
N ARG A 80 11.10 -7.17 -29.96
CA ARG A 80 10.28 -6.43 -30.95
C ARG A 80 10.45 -4.91 -30.86
N ALA A 81 11.47 -4.42 -30.16
CA ALA A 81 11.70 -3.00 -29.85
C ALA A 81 11.68 -2.02 -31.05
N ASN A 82 11.72 -2.50 -32.29
CA ASN A 82 11.86 -1.67 -33.49
C ASN A 82 10.61 -1.56 -34.38
N SER A 83 9.53 -2.30 -34.12
CA SER A 83 8.28 -2.16 -34.91
C SER A 83 7.05 -2.44 -34.05
N ASP A 84 6.32 -1.38 -33.69
CA ASP A 84 5.03 -1.37 -32.99
C ASP A 84 5.02 -1.94 -31.56
N LEU A 85 5.68 -1.22 -30.66
CA LEU A 85 5.58 -1.46 -29.21
C LEU A 85 4.15 -1.15 -28.70
N PRO A 86 3.54 -2.04 -27.89
CA PRO A 86 2.25 -1.76 -27.26
C PRO A 86 2.29 -0.49 -26.39
N PRO A 87 1.16 0.24 -26.24
CA PRO A 87 1.10 1.47 -25.45
C PRO A 87 1.56 1.32 -23.98
N TYR A 88 1.48 0.10 -23.44
CA TYR A 88 1.83 -0.22 -22.05
C TYR A 88 3.26 -0.75 -21.87
N TYR A 89 4.03 -0.86 -22.95
CA TYR A 89 5.36 -1.47 -22.92
C TYR A 89 6.29 -0.79 -21.90
N PHE A 90 6.38 0.55 -21.91
CA PHE A 90 7.24 1.26 -20.96
C PHE A 90 6.79 1.16 -19.51
N ARG A 91 5.48 0.96 -19.26
CA ARG A 91 4.96 0.65 -17.91
C ARG A 91 5.46 -0.70 -17.45
N MET A 92 5.25 -1.72 -18.28
CA MET A 92 5.67 -3.09 -17.98
C MET A 92 7.18 -3.14 -17.74
N LYS A 93 7.95 -2.45 -18.58
CA LYS A 93 9.40 -2.34 -18.46
C LYS A 93 9.84 -1.65 -17.16
N ALA A 94 9.21 -0.54 -16.79
CA ALA A 94 9.54 0.14 -15.54
C ALA A 94 9.22 -0.73 -14.31
N VAL A 95 8.10 -1.44 -14.33
CA VAL A 95 7.72 -2.34 -13.23
C VAL A 95 8.69 -3.52 -13.11
N ASP A 96 9.05 -4.14 -14.23
CA ASP A 96 10.01 -5.25 -14.25
C ASP A 96 11.42 -4.79 -13.83
N ASN A 97 11.88 -3.61 -14.29
CA ASN A 97 13.18 -3.05 -13.91
C ASN A 97 13.28 -2.78 -12.40
N MET A 98 12.20 -2.26 -11.80
CA MET A 98 12.16 -2.02 -10.35
C MET A 98 12.24 -3.34 -9.57
N LYS A 99 11.56 -4.39 -10.05
CA LYS A 99 11.65 -5.73 -9.44
C LYS A 99 13.06 -6.32 -9.57
N TYR A 100 13.71 -6.14 -10.72
CA TYR A 100 15.10 -6.54 -10.91
C TYR A 100 16.02 -5.85 -9.90
N LEU A 101 15.87 -4.53 -9.73
CA LEU A 101 16.62 -3.78 -8.72
C LEU A 101 16.40 -4.33 -7.30
N GLU A 102 15.15 -4.62 -6.91
CA GLU A 102 14.85 -5.21 -5.60
C GLU A 102 15.52 -6.57 -5.41
N GLN A 103 15.53 -7.42 -6.45
CA GLN A 103 16.18 -8.73 -6.43
C GLN A 103 17.70 -8.62 -6.31
N GLU A 104 18.32 -7.72 -7.08
CA GLU A 104 19.75 -7.46 -7.02
C GLU A 104 20.16 -6.96 -5.62
N LEU A 105 19.43 -5.99 -5.06
CA LEU A 105 19.71 -5.51 -3.70
C LEU A 105 19.54 -6.59 -2.64
N SER A 106 18.51 -7.43 -2.76
CA SER A 106 18.26 -8.55 -1.82
C SER A 106 19.30 -9.66 -1.95
N SER A 107 20.06 -9.72 -3.04
CA SER A 107 21.15 -10.69 -3.23
C SER A 107 22.45 -10.29 -2.52
N LEU A 108 22.57 -9.02 -2.11
CA LEU A 108 23.75 -8.50 -1.45
C LEU A 108 23.83 -8.92 0.01
N GLU A 109 25.05 -9.14 0.49
CA GLU A 109 25.30 -9.54 1.87
C GLU A 109 24.93 -8.39 2.84
N GLY A 110 24.14 -8.71 3.87
CA GLY A 110 23.69 -7.73 4.86
C GLY A 110 22.40 -6.98 4.51
N VAL A 111 21.81 -7.21 3.32
CA VAL A 111 20.50 -6.66 2.95
C VAL A 111 19.39 -7.66 3.25
N GLY A 112 18.43 -7.26 4.08
CA GLY A 112 17.22 -8.06 4.33
C GLY A 112 16.26 -8.04 3.14
N VAL A 113 15.46 -9.09 2.98
CA VAL A 113 14.35 -9.10 2.01
C VAL A 113 13.30 -8.10 2.45
N ARG A 114 12.73 -7.35 1.49
CA ARG A 114 11.62 -6.41 1.76
C ARG A 114 10.49 -7.11 2.52
N GLY A 115 10.05 -6.50 3.61
CA GLY A 115 8.93 -7.04 4.38
C GLY A 115 7.67 -7.05 3.53
N SER A 116 6.76 -8.02 3.72
CA SER A 116 5.55 -8.09 2.89
C SER A 116 4.84 -6.73 2.89
N ARG A 117 4.47 -6.17 4.05
CA ARG A 117 3.74 -4.89 4.11
C ARG A 117 4.57 -3.63 3.85
N GLU A 118 5.85 -3.79 3.52
CA GLU A 118 6.75 -2.67 3.29
C GLU A 118 6.64 -2.17 1.85
N SER A 119 6.51 -0.85 1.68
CA SER A 119 6.53 -0.24 0.35
C SER A 119 7.95 -0.24 -0.19
N ILE A 120 8.10 -0.29 -1.52
CA ILE A 120 9.43 -0.25 -2.15
C ILE A 120 10.21 1.02 -1.77
N ARG A 121 9.49 2.14 -1.59
CA ARG A 121 10.04 3.40 -1.12
C ARG A 121 10.63 3.27 0.28
N ALA A 122 9.89 2.68 1.22
CA ALA A 122 10.38 2.46 2.58
C ALA A 122 11.61 1.55 2.58
N PHE A 123 11.57 0.46 1.80
CA PHE A 123 12.69 -0.46 1.64
C PHE A 123 13.96 0.24 1.12
N LEU A 124 13.87 0.97 0.01
CA LEU A 124 15.02 1.68 -0.56
C LEU A 124 15.56 2.77 0.39
N MET A 125 14.67 3.50 1.07
CA MET A 125 15.08 4.51 2.05
C MET A 125 15.79 3.88 3.25
N ASN A 126 15.35 2.72 3.72
CA ASN A 126 16.03 2.00 4.80
C ASN A 126 17.47 1.62 4.41
N LEU A 127 17.73 1.37 3.13
CA LEU A 127 19.06 1.06 2.62
C LEU A 127 19.98 2.29 2.49
N THR A 128 19.45 3.51 2.62
CA THR A 128 20.28 4.75 2.62
C THR A 128 20.87 5.10 3.97
N ASN A 129 20.47 4.38 5.03
CA ASN A 129 20.99 4.64 6.36
C ASN A 129 22.52 4.43 6.41
N PRO A 130 23.25 5.17 7.27
CA PRO A 130 24.69 5.04 7.38
C PRO A 130 25.11 3.59 7.65
N GLY A 131 26.05 3.07 6.84
CA GLY A 131 26.54 1.68 6.96
C GLY A 131 25.79 0.64 6.12
N SER A 132 24.82 1.06 5.31
CA SER A 132 24.12 0.20 4.34
C SER A 132 24.64 0.43 2.90
N VAL A 133 24.23 -0.43 1.96
CA VAL A 133 24.66 -0.45 0.55
C VAL A 133 24.39 0.89 -0.15
N LEU A 134 23.27 1.55 0.16
CA LEU A 134 22.86 2.80 -0.51
C LEU A 134 23.24 4.05 0.29
N ALA A 135 24.25 3.99 1.15
CA ALA A 135 24.62 5.14 1.98
C ALA A 135 25.18 6.34 1.17
N VAL A 136 25.76 6.10 -0.01
CA VAL A 136 26.33 7.14 -0.90
C VAL A 136 25.23 7.89 -1.65
N VAL A 137 24.01 7.36 -1.63
CA VAL A 137 22.88 7.78 -2.44
C VAL A 137 22.15 8.92 -1.80
N GLU A 138 21.92 9.98 -2.56
CA GLU A 138 21.04 11.04 -2.08
C GLU A 138 19.57 10.55 -2.01
N PRO A 139 18.90 10.68 -0.85
CA PRO A 139 17.51 10.23 -0.68
C PRO A 139 16.53 10.83 -1.69
N ARG A 140 16.83 12.04 -2.20
CA ARG A 140 16.06 12.70 -3.26
C ARG A 140 15.95 11.85 -4.53
N ILE A 141 17.01 11.16 -4.91
CA ILE A 141 17.06 10.30 -6.11
C ILE A 141 16.11 9.12 -5.95
N ILE A 142 16.07 8.53 -4.74
CA ILE A 142 15.17 7.41 -4.43
C ILE A 142 13.72 7.86 -4.45
N HIS A 143 13.42 9.03 -3.87
CA HIS A 143 12.07 9.59 -3.92
C HIS A 143 11.61 9.82 -5.36
N GLU A 144 12.43 10.47 -6.18
CA GLU A 144 12.11 10.73 -7.58
C GLU A 144 11.92 9.45 -8.39
N LEU A 145 12.81 8.46 -8.19
CA LEU A 145 12.67 7.14 -8.82
C LEU A 145 11.35 6.45 -8.42
N CYS A 146 11.01 6.50 -7.13
CA CYS A 146 9.77 5.94 -6.62
C CYS A 146 8.54 6.65 -7.18
N ASP A 147 8.59 7.98 -7.36
CA ASP A 147 7.48 8.74 -7.94
C ASP A 147 7.23 8.33 -9.42
N TYR A 148 8.28 8.14 -10.22
CA TYR A 148 8.15 7.60 -11.57
C TYR A 148 7.61 6.16 -11.59
N TYR A 149 8.05 5.33 -10.65
CA TYR A 149 7.55 3.96 -10.50
C TYR A 149 6.07 3.92 -10.11
N ASP A 150 5.65 4.74 -9.14
CA ASP A 150 4.26 4.87 -8.72
C ASP A 150 3.39 5.39 -9.89
N HIS A 151 3.93 6.28 -10.73
CA HIS A 151 3.28 6.67 -11.99
C HIS A 151 3.08 5.46 -12.91
N ALA A 152 4.14 4.70 -13.19
CA ALA A 152 4.07 3.54 -14.07
C ALA A 152 3.07 2.48 -13.59
N ARG A 153 2.95 2.29 -12.27
CA ARG A 153 2.14 1.23 -11.65
C ARG A 153 0.67 1.62 -11.40
N TYR A 154 0.41 2.81 -10.86
CA TYR A 154 -0.91 3.17 -10.34
C TYR A 154 -1.60 4.31 -11.09
N HIS A 155 -0.83 5.18 -11.75
CA HIS A 155 -1.39 6.40 -12.30
C HIS A 155 -2.13 6.13 -13.62
N PRO A 156 -3.28 6.78 -13.88
CA PRO A 156 -4.10 6.52 -15.06
C PRO A 156 -3.53 7.08 -16.37
N MET A 157 -2.68 8.11 -16.31
CA MET A 157 -2.11 8.74 -17.52
C MET A 157 -1.04 7.87 -18.18
N GLN A 158 -0.92 7.91 -19.51
CA GLN A 158 0.06 7.09 -20.23
C GLN A 158 1.50 7.35 -19.76
N PHE A 159 2.25 6.26 -19.59
CA PHE A 159 3.67 6.30 -19.25
C PHE A 159 4.46 5.95 -20.51
N THR A 160 5.00 6.97 -21.16
CA THR A 160 5.67 6.86 -22.46
C THR A 160 7.19 6.93 -22.32
N VAL A 161 7.92 6.89 -23.44
CA VAL A 161 9.38 7.08 -23.49
C VAL A 161 9.84 8.31 -22.71
N ALA A 162 9.09 9.41 -22.78
CA ALA A 162 9.46 10.67 -22.14
C ALA A 162 9.57 10.56 -20.61
N GLN A 163 8.77 9.70 -20.00
CA GLN A 163 8.83 9.42 -18.55
C GLN A 163 9.76 8.25 -18.23
N PHE A 164 9.89 7.29 -19.15
CA PHE A 164 10.77 6.15 -18.98
C PHE A 164 12.25 6.53 -19.03
N THR A 165 12.67 7.45 -19.90
CA THR A 165 14.07 7.85 -20.02
C THR A 165 14.65 8.43 -18.72
N PRO A 166 14.03 9.43 -18.05
CA PRO A 166 14.52 9.93 -16.77
C PRO A 166 14.42 8.88 -15.66
N TYR A 167 13.37 8.06 -15.66
CA TYR A 167 13.27 6.92 -14.74
C TYR A 167 14.45 5.96 -14.89
N HIS A 168 14.80 5.61 -16.13
CA HIS A 168 15.88 4.66 -16.40
C HIS A 168 17.25 5.24 -16.06
N SER A 169 17.49 6.53 -16.29
CA SER A 169 18.76 7.17 -15.90
C SER A 169 18.94 7.22 -14.38
N LEU A 170 17.87 7.50 -13.62
CA LEU A 170 17.88 7.41 -12.17
C LEU A 170 18.16 5.98 -11.71
N LEU A 171 17.48 4.99 -12.31
CA LEU A 171 17.67 3.58 -11.99
C LEU A 171 19.09 3.08 -12.31
N LEU A 172 19.72 3.57 -13.39
CA LEU A 172 21.11 3.25 -13.68
C LEU A 172 22.08 3.92 -12.70
N ARG A 173 21.81 5.16 -12.30
CA ARG A 173 22.58 5.83 -11.25
C ARG A 173 22.48 5.09 -9.93
N ILE A 174 21.33 4.44 -9.69
CA ILE A 174 21.15 3.49 -8.63
C ILE A 174 22.02 2.26 -8.89
N LEU A 175 21.82 1.46 -9.93
CA LEU A 175 22.62 0.24 -10.14
C LEU A 175 24.15 0.43 -10.20
N HIS A 176 24.63 1.63 -10.55
CA HIS A 176 26.04 1.99 -10.61
C HIS A 176 26.57 2.74 -9.35
N TRP A 177 25.95 2.55 -8.18
CA TRP A 177 26.41 3.10 -6.90
C TRP A 177 27.92 2.98 -6.67
#